data_AF-A0A5C0SEF3-F1
#
_entry.id   AF-A0A5C0SEF3-F1
#
_cell.length_a   1.000
_cell.length_b   1.000
_cell.length_c   1.000
_cell.angle_alpha   90.00
_cell.angle_beta   90.00
_cell.angle_gamma   90.00
#
_symmetry.space_group_name_H-M   'P 1'
#
loop_
_entity.id
_entity.type
_entity.pdbx_description
1 polymer ?
#
loop_
_entity_poly.entity_id
_entity_poly.type
_entity_poly.pdbx_seq_one_letter_code
_entity_poly.pdbx_strand_id
1 'polypeptide(L)'
;MPDLTTNIGLKKPAGNETADIDMINENMDIIDAEVAKKASATEDGRMSKEDKTKLDSIEDNANNYQHPSVHPATMITEDSTHRFVTDSEKSDWNSKETPSGAQAKADTAEQNAKNYADSIKPTKLSQLSNDVGYITAQRAISDSVTSTSSTVAASSKAVKTAYDKAVVALNTANSKLDKTSKAADSDKLDGKNYTEFMTLVNLGTTNQDPNTTTYGHILTKHGNAPDSVHYWHIQTYFYSTIGGNAMQIAVQYNSGNAMYVRSRYSGTWTAWAKVWTNMHDGSGSGLDADMVDGLHFREYNGSLQYYYGGKWKNLNGNAYDASKIRVGAVDHIRGDVGEVNILNITGSGELINLAVHLCDNADLYSLRVNIDGSDIINLSDYVMQTYADTSGSLTFVNAPIRFDSSLSIYVDVTSSYNSVVYGYVLD
;
A
#
# COMPACT_ATOMS: atom_id res chain seq x y z
N MET A 1 44.47 -178.85 -80.11
CA MET A 1 44.80 -177.67 -79.27
C MET A 1 43.57 -177.35 -78.45
N PRO A 2 43.69 -176.98 -77.15
CA PRO A 2 42.53 -176.60 -76.35
C PRO A 2 41.92 -175.29 -76.88
N ASP A 3 40.59 -175.18 -76.85
CA ASP A 3 39.88 -173.96 -77.24
C ASP A 3 40.04 -172.89 -76.14
N LEU A 4 40.19 -171.62 -76.52
CA LEU A 4 40.33 -170.50 -75.57
C LEU A 4 39.03 -169.67 -75.42
N THR A 5 38.85 -168.98 -74.30
CA THR A 5 37.79 -167.97 -74.14
C THR A 5 38.09 -166.70 -74.93
N THR A 6 37.05 -166.00 -75.38
CA THR A 6 37.18 -164.89 -76.33
C THR A 6 37.83 -163.63 -75.74
N ASN A 7 37.56 -163.32 -74.47
CA ASN A 7 37.95 -162.02 -73.91
C ASN A 7 39.35 -162.04 -73.30
N ILE A 8 39.66 -163.08 -72.52
CA ILE A 8 40.92 -163.17 -71.76
C ILE A 8 41.65 -164.49 -72.02
N GLY A 9 41.26 -165.27 -73.03
CA GLY A 9 42.08 -166.39 -73.50
C GLY A 9 42.19 -167.60 -72.58
N LEU A 10 41.33 -167.75 -71.56
CA LEU A 10 41.35 -168.94 -70.68
C LEU A 10 41.20 -170.24 -71.47
N LYS A 11 42.02 -171.24 -71.17
CA LYS A 11 41.97 -172.60 -71.72
C LYS A 11 40.69 -173.31 -71.28
N LYS A 12 39.97 -173.91 -72.23
CA LYS A 12 38.79 -174.73 -71.97
C LYS A 12 39.17 -176.22 -72.01
N PRO A 13 38.66 -177.05 -71.09
CA PRO A 13 38.83 -178.50 -71.18
C PRO A 13 38.07 -179.07 -72.39
N ALA A 14 38.60 -180.14 -72.99
CA ALA A 14 37.95 -180.84 -74.10
C ALA A 14 36.73 -181.62 -73.61
N GLY A 15 35.72 -181.79 -74.47
CA GLY A 15 34.42 -182.38 -74.07
C GLY A 15 34.47 -183.82 -73.55
N ASN A 16 35.57 -184.54 -73.78
CA ASN A 16 35.81 -185.91 -73.32
C ASN A 16 36.88 -186.01 -72.22
N GLU A 17 37.38 -184.88 -71.70
CA GLU A 17 38.43 -184.83 -70.68
C GLU A 17 37.97 -183.95 -69.49
N THR A 18 38.38 -184.35 -68.29
CA THR A 18 38.30 -183.45 -67.12
C THR A 18 39.51 -182.52 -67.11
N ALA A 19 39.26 -181.23 -66.83
CA ALA A 19 40.30 -180.23 -66.59
C ALA A 19 41.34 -180.72 -65.59
N ASP A 20 42.63 -180.64 -65.93
CA ASP A 20 43.70 -180.87 -64.98
C ASP A 20 43.99 -179.61 -64.16
N ILE A 21 44.73 -179.79 -63.06
CA ILE A 21 45.03 -178.71 -62.12
C ILE A 21 45.96 -177.65 -62.74
N ASP A 22 46.81 -178.06 -63.69
CA ASP A 22 47.75 -177.16 -64.35
C ASP A 22 47.01 -176.15 -65.23
N MET A 23 46.03 -176.61 -66.02
CA MET A 23 45.15 -175.73 -66.79
C MET A 23 44.36 -174.77 -65.89
N ILE A 24 43.90 -175.24 -64.73
CA ILE A 24 43.20 -174.38 -63.76
C ILE A 24 44.14 -173.29 -63.25
N ASN A 25 45.35 -173.64 -62.83
CA ASN A 25 46.32 -172.68 -62.31
C ASN A 25 46.72 -171.65 -63.38
N GLU A 26 46.99 -172.09 -64.61
CA GLU A 26 47.29 -171.18 -65.72
C GLU A 26 46.14 -170.21 -65.99
N ASN A 27 44.90 -170.69 -65.97
CA ASN A 27 43.73 -169.82 -66.12
C ASN A 27 43.59 -168.83 -64.97
N MET A 28 43.87 -169.25 -63.73
CA MET A 28 43.84 -168.37 -62.56
C MET A 28 44.91 -167.28 -62.64
N ASP A 29 46.12 -167.61 -63.11
CA ASP A 29 47.18 -166.63 -63.33
C ASP A 29 46.80 -165.60 -64.42
N ILE A 30 46.15 -166.06 -65.50
CA ILE A 30 45.63 -165.16 -66.55
C ILE A 30 44.55 -164.23 -65.98
N ILE A 31 43.64 -164.75 -65.16
CA ILE A 31 42.59 -163.94 -64.53
C ILE A 31 43.20 -162.87 -63.61
N ASP A 32 44.15 -163.24 -62.76
CA ASP A 32 44.77 -162.30 -61.81
C ASP A 32 45.47 -161.14 -62.54
N ALA A 33 46.20 -161.45 -63.61
CA ALA A 33 46.88 -160.46 -64.44
C ALA A 33 45.89 -159.47 -65.10
N GLU A 34 44.80 -159.97 -65.69
CA GLU A 34 43.81 -159.12 -66.36
C GLU A 34 42.96 -158.29 -65.38
N VAL A 35 42.63 -158.83 -64.21
CA VAL A 35 41.85 -158.08 -63.19
C VAL A 35 42.65 -156.90 -62.61
N ALA A 36 43.96 -157.06 -62.46
CA ALA A 36 44.84 -156.01 -61.94
C ALA A 36 45.15 -154.92 -63.00
N LYS A 37 44.86 -155.16 -64.28
CA LYS A 37 45.23 -154.27 -65.38
C LYS A 37 44.48 -152.92 -65.29
N LYS A 38 45.23 -151.85 -65.07
CA LYS A 38 44.71 -150.47 -65.05
C LYS A 38 44.83 -149.85 -66.43
N ALA A 39 43.83 -149.04 -66.80
CA ALA A 39 43.93 -148.24 -68.01
C ALA A 39 45.07 -147.24 -67.88
N SER A 40 45.87 -147.12 -68.93
CA SER A 40 46.90 -146.11 -69.07
C SER A 40 46.53 -145.16 -70.20
N ALA A 41 47.36 -144.16 -70.47
CA ALA A 41 47.16 -143.28 -71.62
C ALA A 41 47.31 -144.01 -72.97
N THR A 42 47.86 -145.23 -72.99
CA THR A 42 48.20 -145.95 -74.23
C THR A 42 47.55 -147.32 -74.36
N GLU A 43 47.10 -147.92 -73.26
CA GLU A 43 46.49 -149.23 -73.22
C GLU A 43 45.19 -149.23 -72.44
N ASP A 44 44.22 -149.97 -72.98
CA ASP A 44 42.98 -150.26 -72.28
C ASP A 44 43.26 -151.15 -71.07
N GLY A 45 42.54 -150.87 -70.00
CA GLY A 45 42.42 -151.76 -68.85
C GLY A 45 40.95 -151.91 -68.52
N ARG A 46 40.58 -151.62 -67.27
CA ARG A 46 39.17 -151.62 -66.83
C ARG A 46 38.31 -150.45 -67.35
N MET A 47 38.94 -149.47 -67.99
CA MET A 47 38.30 -148.42 -68.80
C MET A 47 39.11 -148.25 -70.08
N SER A 48 38.56 -147.62 -71.10
CA SER A 48 39.33 -147.31 -72.31
C SER A 48 40.43 -146.31 -71.99
N LYS A 49 41.54 -146.39 -72.73
CA LYS A 49 42.60 -145.39 -72.66
C LYS A 49 42.06 -143.99 -73.01
N GLU A 50 41.10 -143.88 -73.93
CA GLU A 50 40.50 -142.61 -74.32
C GLU A 50 39.75 -141.93 -73.17
N ASP A 51 38.96 -142.70 -72.40
CA ASP A 51 38.26 -142.15 -71.25
C ASP A 51 39.25 -141.73 -70.15
N LYS A 52 40.34 -142.49 -69.97
CA LYS A 52 41.38 -142.13 -69.01
C LYS A 52 42.08 -140.84 -69.41
N THR A 53 42.45 -140.70 -70.68
CA THR A 53 43.04 -139.46 -71.21
C THR A 53 42.10 -138.27 -71.07
N LYS A 54 40.80 -138.44 -71.33
CA LYS A 54 39.82 -137.35 -71.18
C LYS A 54 39.71 -136.90 -69.73
N LEU A 55 39.67 -137.83 -68.79
CA LEU A 55 39.63 -137.49 -67.36
C LEU A 55 40.94 -136.84 -66.89
N ASP A 56 42.09 -137.30 -67.39
CA ASP A 56 43.40 -136.72 -67.07
C ASP A 56 43.60 -135.31 -67.64
N SER A 57 42.83 -134.93 -68.67
CA SER A 57 42.89 -133.59 -69.26
C SER A 57 42.10 -132.52 -68.50
N ILE A 58 41.34 -132.91 -67.48
CA ILE A 58 40.58 -131.97 -66.65
C ILE A 58 41.54 -131.37 -65.62
N GLU A 59 41.86 -130.08 -65.79
CA GLU A 59 42.67 -129.31 -64.84
C GLU A 59 42.03 -129.29 -63.45
N ASP A 60 42.87 -129.27 -62.41
CA ASP A 60 42.42 -129.18 -61.02
C ASP A 60 41.54 -127.92 -60.83
N ASN A 61 40.33 -128.12 -60.29
CA ASN A 61 39.33 -127.07 -60.01
C ASN A 61 38.68 -126.38 -61.23
N ALA A 62 38.67 -126.99 -62.42
CA ALA A 62 38.05 -126.41 -63.61
C ALA A 62 36.58 -125.91 -63.47
N ASN A 63 35.87 -126.30 -62.40
CA ASN A 63 34.48 -125.89 -62.12
C ASN A 63 34.29 -125.02 -60.85
N ASN A 64 35.34 -124.40 -60.29
CA ASN A 64 35.22 -123.58 -59.08
C ASN A 64 34.84 -122.12 -59.37
N TYR A 65 33.57 -121.87 -59.76
CA TYR A 65 33.06 -120.51 -59.95
C TYR A 65 32.71 -119.83 -58.62
N GLN A 66 33.38 -118.72 -58.30
CA GLN A 66 33.06 -117.86 -57.16
C GLN A 66 32.50 -116.53 -57.70
N HIS A 67 31.24 -116.25 -57.40
CA HIS A 67 30.58 -115.02 -57.82
C HIS A 67 31.07 -113.83 -56.97
N PRO A 68 31.33 -112.64 -57.55
CA PRO A 68 31.75 -111.46 -56.78
C PRO A 68 30.67 -111.02 -55.77
N SER A 69 31.07 -110.45 -54.63
CA SER A 69 30.16 -109.98 -53.59
C SER A 69 29.41 -108.68 -53.97
N VAL A 70 29.92 -107.94 -54.96
CA VAL A 70 29.33 -106.70 -55.47
C VAL A 70 29.51 -106.56 -56.97
N HIS A 71 28.59 -105.84 -57.61
CA HIS A 71 28.70 -105.40 -59.00
C HIS A 71 28.74 -103.86 -59.05
N PRO A 72 29.76 -103.22 -59.65
CA PRO A 72 29.75 -101.77 -59.89
C PRO A 72 28.62 -101.37 -60.84
N ALA A 73 27.96 -100.25 -60.55
CA ALA A 73 26.82 -99.76 -61.34
C ALA A 73 27.15 -99.54 -62.82
N THR A 74 28.41 -99.24 -63.16
CA THR A 74 28.88 -99.06 -64.54
C THR A 74 28.81 -100.32 -65.40
N MET A 75 28.68 -101.51 -64.81
CA MET A 75 28.46 -102.76 -65.54
C MET A 75 26.99 -103.02 -65.89
N ILE A 76 26.05 -102.24 -65.33
CA ILE A 76 24.62 -102.34 -65.64
C ILE A 76 24.29 -101.34 -66.73
N THR A 77 23.74 -101.82 -67.86
CA THR A 77 23.15 -100.95 -68.87
C THR A 77 21.75 -100.55 -68.39
N GLU A 78 21.54 -99.26 -68.12
CA GLU A 78 20.26 -98.80 -67.58
C GLU A 78 19.12 -98.90 -68.60
N ASP A 79 17.96 -99.34 -68.13
CA ASP A 79 16.67 -99.25 -68.83
C ASP A 79 15.54 -98.96 -67.82
N SER A 80 14.30 -98.90 -68.30
CA SER A 80 13.13 -98.62 -67.46
C SER A 80 12.88 -99.63 -66.33
N THR A 81 13.48 -100.82 -66.39
CA THR A 81 13.36 -101.90 -65.39
C THR A 81 14.60 -102.07 -64.52
N HIS A 82 15.77 -101.56 -64.95
CA HIS A 82 17.06 -101.68 -64.25
C HIS A 82 17.52 -100.37 -63.58
N ARG A 83 16.63 -99.39 -63.45
CA ARG A 83 16.87 -98.14 -62.69
C ARG A 83 16.27 -98.24 -61.29
N PHE A 84 16.98 -97.72 -60.29
CA PHE A 84 16.50 -97.66 -58.90
C PHE A 84 15.37 -96.64 -58.69
N VAL A 85 15.23 -95.68 -59.60
CA VAL A 85 14.19 -94.65 -59.57
C VAL A 85 13.67 -94.43 -60.98
N THR A 86 12.36 -94.31 -61.09
CA THR A 86 11.69 -94.00 -62.36
C THR A 86 11.76 -92.50 -62.66
N ASP A 87 11.59 -92.15 -63.94
CA ASP A 87 11.55 -90.73 -64.33
C ASP A 87 10.27 -90.04 -63.84
N SER A 88 9.19 -90.80 -63.59
CA SER A 88 7.96 -90.30 -62.96
C SER A 88 8.22 -89.86 -61.51
N GLU A 89 8.89 -90.70 -60.71
CA GLU A 89 9.22 -90.35 -59.32
C GLU A 89 10.11 -89.10 -59.24
N LYS A 90 11.09 -88.96 -60.15
CA LYS A 90 11.91 -87.75 -60.25
C LYS A 90 11.07 -86.52 -60.58
N SER A 91 10.13 -86.65 -61.51
CA SER A 91 9.22 -85.56 -61.89
C SER A 91 8.32 -85.15 -60.72
N ASP A 92 7.77 -86.13 -60.00
CA ASP A 92 6.93 -85.91 -58.83
C ASP A 92 7.70 -85.22 -57.70
N TRP A 93 8.93 -85.66 -57.41
CA TRP A 93 9.80 -85.02 -56.41
C TRP A 93 10.15 -83.58 -56.78
N ASN A 94 10.54 -83.35 -58.04
CA ASN A 94 10.87 -82.01 -58.54
C ASN A 94 9.65 -81.09 -58.60
N SER A 95 8.43 -81.63 -58.59
CA SER A 95 7.19 -80.86 -58.61
C SER A 95 6.68 -80.51 -57.20
N LYS A 96 7.20 -81.12 -56.13
CA LYS A 96 6.72 -80.88 -54.76
C LYS A 96 7.00 -79.46 -54.24
N GLU A 97 8.02 -78.80 -54.77
CA GLU A 97 8.30 -77.40 -54.50
C GLU A 97 9.05 -76.77 -55.67
N THR A 98 8.74 -75.52 -55.99
CA THR A 98 9.48 -74.75 -57.00
C THR A 98 10.05 -73.49 -56.36
N PRO A 99 11.10 -72.88 -56.94
CA PRO A 99 11.58 -71.57 -56.49
C PRO A 99 10.45 -70.53 -56.39
N SER A 100 9.50 -70.55 -57.34
CA SER A 100 8.33 -69.69 -57.34
C SER A 100 7.33 -70.02 -56.22
N GLY A 101 7.08 -71.31 -55.96
CA GLY A 101 6.20 -71.76 -54.87
C GLY A 101 6.74 -71.40 -53.49
N ALA A 102 8.05 -71.52 -53.29
CA ALA A 102 8.73 -71.10 -52.07
C ALA A 102 8.65 -69.57 -51.90
N GLN A 103 8.85 -68.79 -52.97
CA GLN A 103 8.75 -67.33 -52.92
C GLN A 103 7.33 -66.88 -52.54
N ALA A 104 6.29 -67.47 -53.14
CA ALA A 104 4.90 -67.14 -52.81
C ALA A 104 4.55 -67.38 -51.33
N LYS A 105 5.11 -68.45 -50.73
CA LYS A 105 4.96 -68.74 -49.29
C LYS A 105 5.68 -67.70 -48.43
N ALA A 106 6.88 -67.27 -48.84
CA ALA A 106 7.63 -66.22 -48.15
C ALA A 106 6.88 -64.87 -48.19
N ASP A 107 6.38 -64.48 -49.36
CA ASP A 107 5.60 -63.24 -49.55
C ASP A 107 4.34 -63.26 -48.68
N THR A 108 3.65 -64.40 -48.61
CA THR A 108 2.47 -64.59 -47.74
C THR A 108 2.83 -64.44 -46.27
N ALA A 109 3.94 -65.03 -45.82
CA ALA A 109 4.41 -64.91 -44.45
C ALA A 109 4.81 -63.46 -44.10
N GLU A 110 5.49 -62.77 -45.01
CA GLU A 110 5.84 -61.36 -44.87
C GLU A 110 4.58 -60.48 -44.75
N GLN A 111 3.59 -60.71 -45.61
CA GLN A 111 2.33 -59.97 -45.57
C GLN A 111 1.57 -60.23 -44.26
N ASN A 112 1.51 -61.47 -43.79
CA ASN A 112 0.90 -61.80 -42.50
C ASN A 112 1.62 -61.13 -41.34
N ALA A 113 2.96 -61.08 -41.36
CA ALA A 113 3.75 -60.40 -40.35
C ALA A 113 3.50 -58.87 -40.37
N LYS A 114 3.42 -58.25 -41.56
CA LYS A 114 3.05 -56.84 -41.72
C LYS A 114 1.66 -56.56 -41.18
N ASN A 115 0.68 -57.38 -41.54
CA ASN A 115 -0.70 -57.25 -41.06
C ASN A 115 -0.78 -57.35 -39.52
N TYR A 116 -0.07 -58.31 -38.92
CA TYR A 116 0.01 -58.44 -37.48
C TYR A 116 0.69 -57.21 -36.85
N ALA A 117 1.84 -56.80 -37.36
CA ALA A 117 2.57 -55.62 -36.89
C ALA A 117 1.70 -54.35 -36.99
N ASP A 118 0.96 -54.16 -38.07
CA ASP A 118 0.03 -53.04 -38.26
C ASP A 118 -1.19 -53.15 -37.32
N SER A 119 -1.66 -54.36 -37.00
CA SER A 119 -2.75 -54.57 -36.04
C SER A 119 -2.37 -54.21 -34.59
N ILE A 120 -1.09 -54.37 -34.24
CA ILE A 120 -0.55 -54.01 -32.91
C ILE A 120 0.12 -52.64 -32.91
N LYS A 121 0.32 -52.03 -34.08
CA LYS A 121 0.94 -50.71 -34.23
C LYS A 121 0.02 -49.69 -33.57
N PRO A 122 0.48 -48.95 -32.55
CA PRO A 122 -0.34 -47.94 -31.90
C PRO A 122 -0.66 -46.80 -32.87
N THR A 123 -1.84 -46.84 -33.48
CA THR A 123 -2.40 -45.70 -34.20
C THR A 123 -2.88 -44.71 -33.15
N LYS A 124 -2.16 -43.60 -32.96
CA LYS A 124 -2.56 -42.39 -32.18
C LYS A 124 -3.68 -42.61 -31.15
N LEU A 125 -3.31 -42.67 -29.87
CA LEU A 125 -4.18 -42.44 -28.71
C LEU A 125 -5.52 -43.23 -28.72
N SER A 126 -5.45 -44.50 -28.30
CA SER A 126 -6.52 -45.33 -27.72
C SER A 126 -7.92 -45.24 -28.38
N GLN A 127 -8.23 -46.21 -29.25
CA GLN A 127 -9.60 -46.55 -29.66
C GLN A 127 -9.91 -48.04 -29.42
N LEU A 128 -9.25 -48.68 -28.45
CA LEU A 128 -9.48 -50.08 -28.10
C LEU A 128 -10.46 -50.16 -26.92
N SER A 129 -11.50 -50.99 -27.03
CA SER A 129 -12.60 -51.10 -26.07
C SER A 129 -12.22 -51.58 -24.67
N ASN A 130 -10.98 -52.02 -24.46
CA ASN A 130 -10.42 -52.47 -23.19
C ASN A 130 -9.70 -51.36 -22.39
N ASP A 131 -9.63 -50.13 -22.92
CA ASP A 131 -8.89 -49.01 -22.32
C ASP A 131 -9.78 -48.10 -21.45
N VAL A 132 -10.62 -48.71 -20.60
CA VAL A 132 -11.69 -48.05 -19.82
C VAL A 132 -11.17 -47.13 -18.69
N GLY A 133 -9.84 -46.98 -18.56
CA GLY A 133 -9.18 -46.20 -17.52
C GLY A 133 -8.27 -45.07 -18.03
N TYR A 134 -8.00 -44.99 -19.34
CA TYR A 134 -7.16 -43.93 -19.90
C TYR A 134 -8.03 -42.83 -20.51
N ILE A 135 -7.77 -41.59 -20.09
CA ILE A 135 -8.44 -40.39 -20.56
C ILE A 135 -8.18 -40.25 -22.07
N THR A 136 -9.19 -40.60 -22.86
CA THR A 136 -9.20 -40.73 -24.33
C THR A 136 -9.47 -39.41 -25.07
N ALA A 137 -9.72 -38.32 -24.35
CA ALA A 137 -9.84 -36.98 -24.91
C ALA A 137 -8.88 -36.06 -24.16
N GLN A 138 -8.03 -35.33 -24.87
CA GLN A 138 -7.31 -34.20 -24.27
C GLN A 138 -8.38 -33.30 -23.63
N ARG A 139 -8.49 -33.35 -22.29
CA ARG A 139 -9.42 -32.50 -21.55
C ARG A 139 -9.23 -31.09 -22.08
N ALA A 140 -10.30 -30.36 -22.37
CA ALA A 140 -10.15 -28.98 -22.81
C ALA A 140 -9.28 -28.25 -21.76
N ILE A 141 -8.14 -27.72 -22.20
CA ILE A 141 -7.23 -26.92 -21.40
C ILE A 141 -7.35 -25.49 -21.93
N SER A 142 -7.56 -24.53 -21.04
CA SER A 142 -7.76 -23.13 -21.41
C SER A 142 -6.58 -22.25 -21.00
N ASP A 143 -6.19 -21.35 -21.89
CA ASP A 143 -5.25 -20.25 -21.61
C ASP A 143 -5.93 -19.06 -20.89
N SER A 144 -7.25 -19.12 -20.67
CA SER A 144 -8.00 -18.04 -20.02
C SER A 144 -7.74 -17.98 -18.52
N VAL A 145 -7.31 -16.80 -18.04
CA VAL A 145 -7.12 -16.51 -16.60
C VAL A 145 -8.38 -15.97 -15.93
N THR A 146 -9.50 -15.89 -16.66
CA THR A 146 -10.80 -15.41 -16.16
C THR A 146 -11.91 -16.44 -16.38
N SER A 147 -11.56 -17.66 -16.76
CA SER A 147 -12.54 -18.75 -16.95
C SER A 147 -13.22 -19.08 -15.62
N THR A 148 -14.54 -19.24 -15.65
CA THR A 148 -15.35 -19.72 -14.52
C THR A 148 -15.67 -21.22 -14.63
N SER A 149 -15.10 -21.93 -15.62
CA SER A 149 -15.37 -23.34 -15.84
C SER A 149 -14.87 -24.21 -14.67
N SER A 150 -15.74 -25.09 -14.17
CA SER A 150 -15.40 -26.11 -13.18
C SER A 150 -14.93 -27.43 -13.81
N THR A 151 -15.00 -27.56 -15.14
CA THR A 151 -14.75 -28.81 -15.87
C THR A 151 -13.54 -28.75 -16.81
N VAL A 152 -13.16 -27.54 -17.24
CA VAL A 152 -12.00 -27.25 -18.12
C VAL A 152 -10.80 -26.85 -17.26
N ALA A 153 -9.66 -27.53 -17.43
CA ALA A 153 -8.46 -27.22 -16.66
C ALA A 153 -7.75 -25.97 -17.21
N ALA A 154 -7.08 -25.21 -16.34
CA ALA A 154 -6.19 -24.13 -16.75
C ALA A 154 -4.88 -24.69 -17.34
N SER A 155 -4.35 -24.04 -18.37
CA SER A 155 -3.01 -24.33 -18.88
C SER A 155 -1.94 -23.81 -17.92
N SER A 156 -0.73 -24.36 -18.00
CA SER A 156 0.43 -23.81 -17.28
C SER A 156 0.69 -22.33 -17.60
N LYS A 157 0.41 -21.92 -18.84
CA LYS A 157 0.49 -20.53 -19.29
C LYS A 157 -0.56 -19.63 -18.61
N ALA A 158 -1.80 -20.09 -18.46
CA ALA A 158 -2.83 -19.37 -17.72
C ALA A 158 -2.42 -19.20 -16.24
N VAL A 159 -1.97 -20.28 -15.60
CA VAL A 159 -1.52 -20.25 -14.21
C VAL A 159 -0.35 -19.27 -14.03
N LYS A 160 0.65 -19.31 -14.92
CA LYS A 160 1.78 -18.36 -14.90
C LYS A 160 1.31 -16.92 -15.08
N THR A 161 0.40 -16.68 -16.02
CA THR A 161 -0.13 -15.34 -16.28
C THR A 161 -0.89 -14.78 -15.07
N ALA A 162 -1.68 -15.62 -14.39
CA ALA A 162 -2.39 -15.23 -13.17
C ALA A 162 -1.41 -14.92 -12.02
N TYR A 163 -0.37 -15.74 -11.86
CA TYR A 163 0.70 -15.50 -10.89
C TYR A 163 1.42 -14.17 -11.15
N ASP A 164 1.84 -13.90 -12.38
CA ASP A 164 2.54 -12.66 -12.72
C ASP A 164 1.67 -11.42 -12.45
N LYS A 165 0.36 -11.48 -12.77
CA LYS A 165 -0.60 -10.43 -12.41
C LYS A 165 -0.73 -10.23 -10.91
N ALA A 166 -0.76 -11.31 -10.12
CA ALA A 166 -0.81 -11.24 -8.67
C ALA A 166 0.45 -10.61 -8.07
N VAL A 167 1.63 -10.94 -8.60
CA VAL A 167 2.91 -10.32 -8.20
C VAL A 167 2.92 -8.83 -8.50
N VAL A 168 2.47 -8.42 -9.69
CA VAL A 168 2.36 -7.00 -10.05
C VAL A 168 1.41 -6.26 -9.11
N ALA A 169 0.24 -6.84 -8.82
CA ALA A 169 -0.73 -6.25 -7.90
C ALA A 169 -0.15 -6.12 -6.48
N LEU A 170 0.54 -7.15 -5.99
CA LEU A 170 1.19 -7.13 -4.68
C LEU A 170 2.29 -6.07 -4.61
N ASN A 171 3.16 -5.98 -5.63
CA ASN A 171 4.21 -4.97 -5.68
C ASN A 171 3.64 -3.56 -5.75
N THR A 172 2.56 -3.36 -6.50
CA THR A 172 1.84 -2.07 -6.57
C THR A 172 1.19 -1.70 -5.24
N ALA A 173 0.64 -2.68 -4.50
CA ALA A 173 0.09 -2.44 -3.18
C ALA A 173 1.20 -2.10 -2.17
N ASN A 174 2.29 -2.86 -2.18
CA ASN A 174 3.45 -2.64 -1.31
C ASN A 174 4.15 -1.30 -1.59
N SER A 175 4.09 -0.77 -2.81
CA SER A 175 4.63 0.55 -3.12
C SER A 175 3.77 1.70 -2.57
N LYS A 176 2.51 1.45 -2.21
CA LYS A 176 1.62 2.46 -1.62
C LYS A 176 1.76 2.57 -0.11
N LEU A 177 2.09 1.47 0.57
CA LEU A 177 2.25 1.44 2.03
C LEU A 177 3.19 0.29 2.39
N ASP A 178 4.43 0.60 2.80
CA ASP A 178 5.33 -0.42 3.32
C ASP A 178 4.98 -0.74 4.79
N LYS A 179 5.27 -1.97 5.27
CA LYS A 179 4.93 -2.40 6.65
C LYS A 179 5.59 -1.58 7.76
N THR A 180 6.55 -0.73 7.41
CA THR A 180 7.29 0.18 8.29
C THR A 180 6.99 1.67 8.01
N SER A 181 6.15 1.98 7.01
CA SER A 181 5.81 3.34 6.61
C SER A 181 5.06 4.03 7.75
N LYS A 182 5.52 5.22 8.11
CA LYS A 182 4.88 6.06 9.12
C LYS A 182 3.88 6.99 8.43
N ALA A 183 3.01 7.66 9.21
CA ALA A 183 1.99 8.59 8.70
C ALA A 183 2.52 9.70 7.75
N ALA A 184 3.84 9.93 7.71
CA ALA A 184 4.52 10.82 6.76
C ALA A 184 4.37 10.41 5.28
N ASP A 185 4.12 9.12 5.01
CA ASP A 185 3.95 8.56 3.66
C ASP A 185 2.48 8.50 3.20
N SER A 186 1.57 9.17 3.92
CA SER A 186 0.14 9.19 3.60
C SER A 186 -0.15 9.77 2.21
N ASP A 187 0.76 10.59 1.69
CA ASP A 187 0.72 11.15 0.34
C ASP A 187 0.80 10.08 -0.76
N LYS A 188 1.33 8.89 -0.47
CA LYS A 188 1.32 7.74 -1.40
C LYS A 188 -0.07 7.11 -1.54
N LEU A 189 -1.01 7.38 -0.63
CA LEU A 189 -2.38 6.84 -0.67
C LEU A 189 -3.31 7.70 -1.52
N ASP A 190 -3.28 9.02 -1.34
CA ASP A 190 -4.23 9.96 -1.95
C ASP A 190 -3.58 11.08 -2.78
N GLY A 191 -2.25 11.13 -2.84
CA GLY A 191 -1.49 12.13 -3.58
C GLY A 191 -1.30 13.46 -2.84
N LYS A 192 -1.73 13.58 -1.58
CA LYS A 192 -1.67 14.83 -0.81
C LYS A 192 -0.54 14.82 0.19
N ASN A 193 0.44 15.69 -0.02
CA ASN A 193 1.59 15.79 0.89
C ASN A 193 1.16 16.31 2.27
N TYR A 194 1.79 15.81 3.35
CA TYR A 194 1.54 16.29 4.72
C TYR A 194 1.74 17.82 4.87
N THR A 195 2.54 18.44 3.99
CA THR A 195 2.76 19.89 3.91
C THR A 195 1.49 20.65 3.53
N GLU A 196 0.54 20.03 2.82
CA GLU A 196 -0.78 20.60 2.55
C GLU A 196 -1.67 20.66 3.80
N PHE A 197 -1.39 19.83 4.80
CA PHE A 197 -2.07 19.83 6.11
C PHE A 197 -1.34 20.67 7.17
N MET A 198 -0.03 20.90 7.02
CA MET A 198 0.77 21.77 7.90
C MET A 198 0.62 23.23 7.48
N THR A 199 -0.55 23.82 7.76
CA THR A 199 -0.94 25.20 7.39
C THR A 199 -0.17 26.31 8.11
N LEU A 200 0.99 26.04 8.73
CA LEU A 200 1.73 26.97 9.60
C LEU A 200 3.19 27.22 9.19
N VAL A 201 3.63 26.73 8.02
CA VAL A 201 4.95 27.05 7.45
C VAL A 201 4.76 27.95 6.23
N ASN A 202 5.57 29.00 6.08
CA ASN A 202 5.49 29.89 4.93
C ASN A 202 5.90 29.16 3.64
N LEU A 203 4.95 28.89 2.74
CA LEU A 203 5.17 28.13 1.49
C LEU A 203 5.55 29.02 0.29
N GLY A 204 5.82 30.31 0.53
CA GLY A 204 5.91 31.32 -0.51
C GLY A 204 7.11 32.28 -0.40
N THR A 205 7.21 33.21 -1.35
CA THR A 205 8.26 34.25 -1.31
C THR A 205 7.94 35.30 -0.24
N THR A 206 8.97 35.94 0.31
CA THR A 206 8.80 36.95 1.38
C THR A 206 8.27 38.31 0.90
N ASN A 207 7.87 38.41 -0.38
CA ASN A 207 7.25 39.58 -1.02
C ASN A 207 5.85 39.27 -1.59
N GLN A 208 5.24 38.13 -1.24
CA GLN A 208 3.90 37.78 -1.72
C GLN A 208 2.84 38.80 -1.32
N ASP A 209 1.91 39.08 -2.24
CA ASP A 209 0.82 40.01 -1.98
C ASP A 209 -0.24 39.37 -1.07
N PRO A 210 -0.47 39.89 0.15
CA PRO A 210 -1.50 39.37 1.03
C PRO A 210 -2.92 39.58 0.48
N ASN A 211 -3.16 40.46 -0.51
CA ASN A 211 -4.49 40.66 -1.08
C ASN A 211 -4.95 39.51 -1.98
N THR A 212 -4.01 38.77 -2.57
CA THR A 212 -4.26 37.73 -3.56
C THR A 212 -3.75 36.35 -3.13
N THR A 213 -3.26 36.23 -1.89
CA THR A 213 -2.81 34.95 -1.35
C THR A 213 -3.90 33.88 -1.43
N THR A 214 -3.48 32.65 -1.71
CA THR A 214 -4.31 31.44 -1.66
C THR A 214 -3.96 30.55 -0.47
N TYR A 215 -2.95 30.93 0.32
CA TYR A 215 -2.43 30.17 1.44
C TYR A 215 -3.04 30.65 2.76
N GLY A 216 -3.26 29.72 3.69
CA GLY A 216 -3.75 30.03 5.04
C GLY A 216 -2.73 30.78 5.91
N HIS A 217 -1.43 30.68 5.59
CA HIS A 217 -0.34 31.41 6.25
C HIS A 217 0.71 31.84 5.24
N ILE A 218 1.19 33.08 5.35
CA ILE A 218 2.33 33.62 4.60
C ILE A 218 3.21 34.48 5.52
N LEU A 219 4.47 34.70 5.13
CA LEU A 219 5.36 35.70 5.70
C LEU A 219 5.74 36.71 4.62
N THR A 220 5.38 37.98 4.77
CA THR A 220 5.58 38.98 3.71
C THR A 220 5.89 40.38 4.23
N LYS A 221 6.67 41.17 3.46
CA LYS A 221 6.85 42.63 3.63
C LYS A 221 6.20 43.46 2.51
N HIS A 222 5.26 42.86 1.79
CA HIS A 222 4.58 43.50 0.65
C HIS A 222 3.89 44.80 1.08
N GLY A 223 3.76 45.78 0.17
CA GLY A 223 3.14 47.08 0.46
C GLY A 223 1.65 47.02 0.87
N ASN A 224 0.99 45.87 0.69
CA ASN A 224 -0.37 45.62 1.18
C ASN A 224 -0.42 44.98 2.58
N ALA A 225 0.73 44.73 3.21
CA ALA A 225 0.82 44.38 4.63
C ALA A 225 0.58 45.65 5.49
N PRO A 226 0.52 45.57 6.83
CA PRO A 226 0.30 46.74 7.68
C PRO A 226 1.29 47.88 7.43
N ASP A 227 2.54 47.55 7.11
CA ASP A 227 3.54 48.48 6.56
C ASP A 227 4.51 47.73 5.64
N SER A 228 5.33 48.47 4.89
CA SER A 228 6.33 47.93 3.96
C SER A 228 7.75 47.82 4.54
N VAL A 229 7.91 48.06 5.84
CA VAL A 229 9.22 48.08 6.53
C VAL A 229 9.47 46.74 7.23
N HIS A 230 8.42 46.16 7.82
CA HIS A 230 8.49 44.92 8.58
C HIS A 230 7.98 43.72 7.78
N TYR A 231 8.44 42.54 8.16
CA TYR A 231 7.83 41.29 7.71
C TYR A 231 6.68 40.93 8.66
N TRP A 232 5.60 40.42 8.07
CA TRP A 232 4.37 40.09 8.76
C TRP A 232 4.02 38.64 8.52
N HIS A 233 3.86 37.88 9.59
CA HIS A 233 3.15 36.60 9.54
C HIS A 233 1.66 36.90 9.37
N ILE A 234 1.10 36.56 8.21
CA ILE A 234 -0.29 36.82 7.89
C ILE A 234 -1.03 35.49 7.80
N GLN A 235 -1.95 35.27 8.74
CA GLN A 235 -2.92 34.18 8.67
C GLN A 235 -4.17 34.65 7.93
N THR A 236 -4.63 33.85 6.96
CA THR A 236 -5.80 34.18 6.14
C THR A 236 -6.87 33.12 6.31
N TYR A 237 -8.06 33.56 6.71
CA TYR A 237 -9.24 32.73 6.87
C TYR A 237 -10.22 33.04 5.74
N PHE A 238 -10.31 32.16 4.74
CA PHE A 238 -11.27 32.30 3.65
C PHE A 238 -12.65 31.80 4.05
N TYR A 239 -13.69 32.46 3.54
CA TYR A 239 -15.08 31.98 3.62
C TYR A 239 -15.48 31.32 2.29
N SER A 240 -16.04 30.10 2.37
CA SER A 240 -16.58 29.26 1.28
C SER A 240 -15.61 28.83 0.17
N THR A 241 -14.73 29.70 -0.31
CA THR A 241 -13.80 29.44 -1.42
C THR A 241 -12.53 30.25 -1.26
N ILE A 242 -11.38 29.68 -1.66
CA ILE A 242 -10.11 30.41 -1.72
C ILE A 242 -10.24 31.60 -2.68
N GLY A 243 -9.72 32.77 -2.27
CA GLY A 243 -9.82 34.02 -3.04
C GLY A 243 -11.17 34.76 -2.91
N GLY A 244 -12.12 34.22 -2.14
CA GLY A 244 -13.39 34.86 -1.80
C GLY A 244 -13.29 35.89 -0.66
N ASN A 245 -14.36 36.02 0.13
CA ASN A 245 -14.34 36.80 1.36
C ASN A 245 -13.31 36.21 2.33
N ALA A 246 -12.60 37.06 3.06
CA ALA A 246 -11.52 36.61 3.94
C ALA A 246 -11.34 37.52 5.16
N MET A 247 -10.74 36.97 6.22
CA MET A 247 -10.18 37.75 7.31
C MET A 247 -8.68 37.49 7.39
N GLN A 248 -7.91 38.52 7.72
CA GLN A 248 -6.48 38.39 7.94
C GLN A 248 -6.06 38.91 9.31
N ILE A 249 -5.17 38.15 9.94
CA ILE A 249 -4.44 38.53 11.15
C ILE A 249 -2.97 38.63 10.77
N ALA A 250 -2.37 39.81 10.94
CA ALA A 250 -0.95 40.05 10.74
C ALA A 250 -0.26 40.19 12.09
N VAL A 251 0.81 39.43 12.29
CA VAL A 251 1.70 39.53 13.46
C VAL A 251 3.10 39.90 12.98
N GLN A 252 3.68 40.92 13.58
CA GLN A 252 5.01 41.39 13.23
C GLN A 252 6.05 40.29 13.50
N TYR A 253 6.90 40.02 12.51
CA TYR A 253 7.97 39.03 12.64
C TYR A 253 9.25 39.64 13.22
N ASN A 254 9.68 40.80 12.72
CA ASN A 254 10.95 41.42 13.09
C ASN A 254 10.74 42.76 13.78
N SER A 255 11.58 43.02 14.79
CA SER A 255 11.71 44.32 15.45
C SER A 255 10.46 44.85 16.16
N GLY A 256 9.56 43.95 16.57
CA GLY A 256 8.35 44.31 17.33
C GLY A 256 7.39 43.15 17.50
N ASN A 257 6.27 43.41 18.15
CA ASN A 257 5.23 42.45 18.53
C ASN A 257 3.81 42.97 18.20
N ALA A 258 3.71 43.89 17.24
CA ALA A 258 2.43 44.45 16.85
C ALA A 258 1.55 43.40 16.15
N MET A 259 0.23 43.51 16.36
CA MET A 259 -0.77 42.70 15.70
C MET A 259 -1.79 43.62 14.99
N TYR A 260 -2.19 43.24 13.78
CA TYR A 260 -3.20 43.93 13.00
C TYR A 260 -4.23 42.95 12.46
N VAL A 261 -5.45 43.43 12.24
CA VAL A 261 -6.52 42.67 11.62
C VAL A 261 -7.15 43.45 10.47
N ARG A 262 -7.59 42.75 9.44
CA ARG A 262 -8.43 43.32 8.38
C ARG A 262 -9.36 42.27 7.81
N SER A 263 -10.34 42.71 7.04
CA SER A 263 -11.26 41.81 6.34
C SER A 263 -11.42 42.19 4.87
N ARG A 264 -11.80 41.20 4.07
CA ARG A 264 -12.22 41.34 2.69
C ARG A 264 -13.66 40.90 2.58
N TYR A 265 -14.52 41.80 2.14
CA TYR A 265 -15.92 41.50 1.84
C TYR A 265 -16.29 42.02 0.46
N SER A 266 -16.91 41.17 -0.35
CA SER A 266 -17.33 41.50 -1.72
C SER A 266 -16.18 42.04 -2.59
N GLY A 267 -14.98 41.46 -2.44
CA GLY A 267 -13.80 41.80 -3.22
C GLY A 267 -12.93 42.93 -2.65
N THR A 268 -13.45 43.73 -1.71
CA THR A 268 -12.78 44.92 -1.17
C THR A 268 -12.14 44.64 0.19
N TRP A 269 -10.88 45.04 0.37
CA TRP A 269 -10.18 44.97 1.65
C TRP A 269 -10.44 46.22 2.50
N THR A 270 -10.68 46.03 3.79
CA THR A 270 -10.59 47.12 4.76
C THR A 270 -9.13 47.51 4.98
N ALA A 271 -8.90 48.72 5.48
CA ALA A 271 -7.60 49.09 6.04
C ALA A 271 -7.22 48.13 7.19
N TRP A 272 -5.91 48.01 7.45
CA TRP A 272 -5.41 47.30 8.60
C TRP A 272 -5.74 48.05 9.89
N ALA A 273 -6.46 47.40 10.79
CA ALA A 273 -6.74 47.91 12.12
C ALA A 273 -5.74 47.32 13.12
N LYS A 274 -5.05 48.18 13.87
CA LYS A 274 -4.11 47.74 14.92
C LYS A 274 -4.88 47.15 16.10
N VAL A 275 -4.44 45.99 16.58
CA VAL A 275 -4.95 45.39 17.82
C VAL A 275 -4.11 45.94 18.97
N TRP A 276 -4.75 46.66 19.88
CA TRP A 276 -4.12 47.17 21.12
C TRP A 276 -4.03 46.06 22.16
N THR A 277 -2.93 46.05 22.94
CA THR A 277 -2.71 45.10 24.05
C THR A 277 -2.02 45.83 25.20
N ASN A 278 -1.97 45.21 26.38
CA ASN A 278 -1.28 45.71 27.60
C ASN A 278 0.19 46.18 27.41
N MET A 279 0.83 45.82 26.30
CA MET A 279 2.19 46.24 25.95
C MET A 279 2.24 47.51 25.07
N HIS A 280 1.09 47.99 24.59
CA HIS A 280 0.99 49.12 23.68
C HIS A 280 -0.17 50.08 24.02
N ASP A 281 -0.95 49.79 25.06
CA ASP A 281 -2.08 50.58 25.60
C ASP A 281 -1.70 51.47 26.80
N GLY A 282 -0.43 51.51 27.19
CA GLY A 282 0.07 52.35 28.27
C GLY A 282 0.19 53.84 27.91
N SER A 283 0.67 54.62 28.88
CA SER A 283 0.75 56.10 28.85
C SER A 283 1.10 56.66 27.47
N GLY A 284 0.15 57.36 26.86
CA GLY A 284 0.26 57.90 25.49
C GLY A 284 -0.45 57.06 24.42
N SER A 285 -1.26 56.07 24.80
CA SER A 285 -2.07 55.25 23.89
C SER A 285 -3.28 55.98 23.32
N GLY A 286 -3.69 57.11 23.93
CA GLY A 286 -4.89 57.85 23.57
C GLY A 286 -6.20 57.19 24.04
N LEU A 287 -6.12 56.12 24.83
CA LEU A 287 -7.24 55.49 25.55
C LEU A 287 -7.23 55.79 27.05
N ASP A 288 -6.12 56.35 27.54
CA ASP A 288 -6.04 56.92 28.87
C ASP A 288 -7.04 58.08 28.94
N ALA A 289 -8.02 58.02 29.85
CA ALA A 289 -9.08 59.03 29.98
C ALA A 289 -8.54 60.45 30.27
N ASP A 290 -7.24 60.58 30.53
CA ASP A 290 -6.52 61.78 30.94
C ASP A 290 -6.20 62.75 29.78
N MET A 291 -6.43 62.36 28.52
CA MET A 291 -6.41 63.25 27.36
C MET A 291 -7.77 63.84 26.96
N VAL A 292 -8.88 63.42 27.57
CA VAL A 292 -10.24 63.84 27.14
C VAL A 292 -10.76 65.06 27.89
N ASP A 293 -10.35 65.29 29.15
CA ASP A 293 -10.80 66.45 29.94
C ASP A 293 -9.65 67.29 30.53
N GLY A 294 -8.39 66.85 30.40
CA GLY A 294 -7.22 67.55 30.93
C GLY A 294 -7.13 67.58 32.46
N LEU A 295 -7.91 66.74 33.15
CA LEU A 295 -7.94 66.67 34.62
C LEU A 295 -7.32 65.35 35.09
N HIS A 296 -6.09 65.41 35.61
CA HIS A 296 -5.49 64.26 36.28
C HIS A 296 -5.86 64.30 37.76
N PHE A 297 -6.44 63.21 38.26
CA PHE A 297 -6.67 63.01 39.69
C PHE A 297 -5.66 62.00 40.24
N ARG A 298 -5.14 62.26 41.44
CA ARG A 298 -4.34 61.27 42.18
C ARG A 298 -4.68 61.31 43.65
N GLU A 299 -4.43 60.21 44.34
CA GLU A 299 -4.37 60.18 45.79
C GLU A 299 -2.91 60.30 46.22
N TYR A 300 -2.59 61.31 47.02
CA TYR A 300 -1.25 61.49 47.57
C TYR A 300 -1.36 61.85 49.05
N ASN A 301 -0.74 61.05 49.92
CA ASN A 301 -0.82 61.17 51.38
C ASN A 301 -2.26 61.26 51.92
N GLY A 302 -3.17 60.43 51.40
CA GLY A 302 -4.56 60.34 51.88
C GLY A 302 -5.45 61.53 51.51
N SER A 303 -5.00 62.40 50.58
CA SER A 303 -5.81 63.48 50.03
C SER A 303 -5.95 63.32 48.52
N LEU A 304 -7.18 63.46 48.01
CA LEU A 304 -7.43 63.57 46.57
C LEU A 304 -6.88 64.90 46.05
N GLN A 305 -6.07 64.84 45.00
CA GLN A 305 -5.48 65.97 44.32
C GLN A 305 -5.90 66.01 42.85
N TYR A 306 -6.15 67.20 42.31
CA TYR A 306 -6.33 67.43 40.87
C TYR A 306 -5.13 68.21 40.30
N TYR A 307 -4.79 67.95 39.04
CA TYR A 307 -3.71 68.65 38.34
C TYR A 307 -4.28 69.81 37.51
N TYR A 308 -3.84 71.03 37.80
CA TYR A 308 -4.25 72.22 37.05
C TYR A 308 -3.14 73.29 37.09
N GLY A 309 -2.76 73.83 35.92
CA GLY A 309 -1.76 74.88 35.82
C GLY A 309 -0.34 74.43 36.23
N GLY A 310 0.02 73.18 35.95
CA GLY A 310 1.36 72.63 36.21
C GLY A 310 1.60 72.16 37.64
N LYS A 311 0.59 72.23 38.52
CA LYS A 311 0.70 71.87 39.95
C LYS A 311 -0.48 70.99 40.39
N TRP A 312 -0.22 70.15 41.40
CA TRP A 312 -1.25 69.37 42.10
C TRP A 312 -1.91 70.22 43.18
N LYS A 313 -3.25 70.19 43.25
CA LYS A 313 -4.07 70.96 44.21
C LYS A 313 -4.99 70.02 44.99
N ASN A 314 -5.14 70.22 46.29
CA ASN A 314 -6.01 69.39 47.15
C ASN A 314 -7.49 69.73 46.95
N LEU A 315 -8.37 68.73 47.05
CA LEU A 315 -9.82 68.89 46.87
C LEU A 315 -10.59 69.34 48.13
N ASN A 316 -9.94 69.43 49.30
CA ASN A 316 -10.62 69.75 50.57
C ASN A 316 -10.77 71.27 50.76
N GLY A 317 -12.02 71.75 50.62
CA GLY A 317 -12.42 73.15 50.79
C GLY A 317 -12.22 73.69 52.21
N ASN A 318 -11.90 74.98 52.29
CA ASN A 318 -11.70 75.74 53.51
C ASN A 318 -12.97 75.78 54.38
N ALA A 319 -12.96 75.14 55.54
CA ALA A 319 -13.90 75.45 56.62
C ALA A 319 -13.40 76.70 57.36
N TYR A 320 -14.16 77.80 57.33
CA TYR A 320 -13.79 79.05 58.02
C TYR A 320 -13.97 78.90 59.54
N ASP A 321 -13.04 79.47 60.31
CA ASP A 321 -12.94 79.40 61.77
C ASP A 321 -13.98 80.30 62.46
N ALA A 322 -14.88 79.70 63.25
CA ALA A 322 -15.96 80.39 63.96
C ALA A 322 -15.48 81.43 64.99
N SER A 323 -14.21 81.40 65.41
CA SER A 323 -13.63 82.41 66.32
C SER A 323 -13.42 83.79 65.67
N LYS A 324 -13.58 83.89 64.34
CA LYS A 324 -13.44 85.12 63.54
C LYS A 324 -14.77 85.81 63.22
N ILE A 325 -15.89 85.29 63.72
CA ILE A 325 -17.22 85.87 63.52
C ILE A 325 -17.54 86.80 64.69
N ARG A 326 -17.61 88.12 64.45
CA ARG A 326 -18.08 89.09 65.46
C ARG A 326 -19.57 89.35 65.27
N VAL A 327 -20.36 89.07 66.29
CA VAL A 327 -21.81 89.31 66.31
C VAL A 327 -22.08 90.74 66.82
N GLY A 328 -22.66 91.59 65.96
CA GLY A 328 -23.20 92.89 66.32
C GLY A 328 -24.56 92.77 67.03
N ALA A 329 -24.94 93.80 67.80
CA ALA A 329 -26.03 93.79 68.77
C ALA A 329 -27.39 93.30 68.24
N VAL A 330 -28.20 92.73 69.16
CA VAL A 330 -29.58 92.32 68.91
C VAL A 330 -30.50 93.49 69.25
N ASP A 331 -31.24 94.02 68.28
CA ASP A 331 -32.26 95.05 68.51
C ASP A 331 -33.64 94.59 68.01
N HIS A 332 -34.71 95.00 68.70
CA HIS A 332 -36.09 94.64 68.38
C HIS A 332 -36.85 95.87 67.88
N ILE A 333 -37.35 95.82 66.63
CA ILE A 333 -38.12 96.93 66.04
C ILE A 333 -39.63 96.65 66.12
N ARG A 334 -40.44 97.71 66.32
CA ARG A 334 -41.91 97.68 66.26
C ARG A 334 -42.45 98.77 65.32
N GLY A 335 -43.02 98.38 64.17
CA GLY A 335 -43.78 99.25 63.24
C GLY A 335 -42.96 99.89 62.11
N ASP A 336 -43.61 100.11 60.96
CA ASP A 336 -43.07 100.48 59.63
C ASP A 336 -41.75 101.29 59.56
N VAL A 337 -40.86 100.86 58.65
CA VAL A 337 -39.54 101.42 58.24
C VAL A 337 -38.76 102.12 59.36
N GLY A 338 -37.95 101.37 60.08
CA GLY A 338 -37.02 101.88 61.09
C GLY A 338 -35.56 101.66 60.71
N GLU A 339 -34.72 102.67 60.88
CA GLU A 339 -33.24 102.58 60.79
C GLU A 339 -32.71 101.92 62.06
N VAL A 340 -31.95 100.82 61.93
CA VAL A 340 -31.31 100.11 63.05
C VAL A 340 -29.81 100.13 62.92
N ASN A 341 -29.12 100.57 63.98
CA ASN A 341 -27.69 100.40 64.09
C ASN A 341 -27.38 98.96 64.54
N ILE A 342 -26.83 98.14 63.64
CA ILE A 342 -26.57 96.71 63.87
C ILE A 342 -25.13 96.42 64.29
N LEU A 343 -24.24 97.41 64.14
CA LEU A 343 -22.84 97.25 64.46
C LEU A 343 -22.19 98.60 64.72
N ASN A 344 -21.44 98.71 65.83
CA ASN A 344 -20.52 99.82 66.09
C ASN A 344 -19.12 99.25 66.36
N ILE A 345 -18.14 99.69 65.58
CA ILE A 345 -16.73 99.43 65.80
C ILE A 345 -16.04 100.75 66.15
N THR A 346 -15.20 100.74 67.17
CA THR A 346 -14.33 101.88 67.54
C THR A 346 -12.87 101.49 67.31
N GLY A 347 -12.07 102.41 66.79
CA GLY A 347 -10.69 102.19 66.36
C GLY A 347 -10.52 102.23 64.84
N SER A 348 -9.32 101.92 64.35
CA SER A 348 -9.01 101.84 62.91
C SER A 348 -9.07 100.40 62.41
N GLY A 349 -9.53 100.18 61.17
CA GLY A 349 -9.57 98.85 60.55
C GLY A 349 -10.06 98.85 59.11
N GLU A 350 -10.28 97.66 58.57
CA GLU A 350 -10.86 97.43 57.24
C GLU A 350 -12.00 96.40 57.36
N LEU A 351 -13.22 96.78 56.99
CA LEU A 351 -14.33 95.85 56.81
C LEU A 351 -14.16 95.22 55.42
N ILE A 352 -14.09 93.90 55.33
CA ILE A 352 -13.96 93.20 54.03
C ILE A 352 -15.31 92.59 53.64
N ASN A 353 -15.88 91.76 54.53
CA ASN A 353 -17.16 91.10 54.31
C ASN A 353 -18.12 91.33 55.47
N LEU A 354 -19.39 91.47 55.13
CA LEU A 354 -20.49 91.64 56.06
C LEU A 354 -21.62 90.69 55.68
N ALA A 355 -22.22 90.05 56.67
CA ALA A 355 -23.47 89.33 56.50
C ALA A 355 -24.55 89.92 57.42
N VAL A 356 -25.73 90.17 56.86
CA VAL A 356 -26.89 90.67 57.60
C VAL A 356 -27.98 89.60 57.55
N HIS A 357 -28.44 89.18 58.73
CA HIS A 357 -29.54 88.22 58.86
C HIS A 357 -30.74 88.94 59.46
N LEU A 358 -31.86 88.88 58.74
CA LEU A 358 -33.16 89.36 59.16
C LEU A 358 -34.08 88.16 59.42
N CYS A 359 -34.75 88.13 60.57
CA CYS A 359 -35.71 87.08 60.90
C CYS A 359 -37.17 87.55 60.67
N ASP A 360 -38.11 86.59 60.69
CA ASP A 360 -39.57 86.83 60.71
C ASP A 360 -40.11 87.58 59.47
N ASN A 361 -39.63 87.18 58.28
CA ASN A 361 -40.00 87.75 56.97
C ASN A 361 -39.79 89.28 56.87
N ALA A 362 -38.75 89.80 57.53
CA ALA A 362 -38.29 91.17 57.31
C ALA A 362 -37.42 91.24 56.05
N ASP A 363 -37.72 92.21 55.18
CA ASP A 363 -36.94 92.47 53.98
C ASP A 363 -35.94 93.61 54.22
N LEU A 364 -34.73 93.44 53.69
CA LEU A 364 -33.69 94.46 53.71
C LEU A 364 -34.06 95.57 52.71
N TYR A 365 -34.40 96.75 53.22
CA TYR A 365 -34.74 97.90 52.37
C TYR A 365 -33.50 98.67 51.94
N SER A 366 -32.60 98.96 52.89
CA SER A 366 -31.31 99.57 52.57
C SER A 366 -30.27 99.16 53.62
N LEU A 367 -29.02 99.05 53.17
CA LEU A 367 -27.88 98.83 54.04
C LEU A 367 -26.96 100.02 53.91
N ARG A 368 -26.64 100.67 55.02
CA ARG A 368 -25.89 101.91 55.06
C ARG A 368 -24.75 101.80 56.05
N VAL A 369 -23.64 102.48 55.78
CA VAL A 369 -22.48 102.51 56.67
C VAL A 369 -22.05 103.93 56.92
N ASN A 370 -21.80 104.25 58.19
CA ASN A 370 -21.16 105.49 58.62
C ASN A 370 -19.68 105.21 58.93
N ILE A 371 -18.81 105.98 58.29
CA ILE A 371 -17.36 105.86 58.45
C ILE A 371 -16.84 107.12 59.16
N ASP A 372 -16.12 106.94 60.26
CA ASP A 372 -15.40 107.99 60.98
C ASP A 372 -16.24 109.20 61.41
N GLY A 373 -17.54 108.99 61.62
CA GLY A 373 -18.47 110.01 62.08
C GLY A 373 -18.94 110.99 61.00
N SER A 374 -18.47 110.84 59.76
CA SER A 374 -18.87 111.70 58.64
C SER A 374 -18.75 110.99 57.31
N ASP A 375 -19.81 110.24 56.95
CA ASP A 375 -20.29 109.90 55.59
C ASP A 375 -21.23 108.71 55.71
N ILE A 376 -22.47 108.78 55.18
CA ILE A 376 -23.35 107.60 55.10
C ILE A 376 -23.33 107.07 53.66
N ILE A 377 -22.69 105.92 53.45
CA ILE A 377 -22.61 105.24 52.15
C ILE A 377 -23.68 104.15 52.09
N ASN A 378 -24.47 104.12 51.02
CA ASN A 378 -25.40 103.03 50.75
C ASN A 378 -24.62 101.84 50.14
N LEU A 379 -24.71 100.68 50.78
CA LEU A 379 -24.02 99.45 50.39
C LEU A 379 -24.90 98.52 49.55
N SER A 380 -26.08 98.95 49.11
CA SER A 380 -26.98 98.12 48.31
C SER A 380 -26.33 97.62 47.02
N ASP A 381 -25.46 98.41 46.39
CA ASP A 381 -24.72 98.00 45.17
C ASP A 381 -23.57 97.00 45.43
N TYR A 382 -23.22 96.78 46.70
CA TYR A 382 -22.16 95.86 47.13
C TYR A 382 -22.72 94.50 47.61
N VAL A 383 -24.03 94.31 47.52
CA VAL A 383 -24.69 93.04 47.81
C VAL A 383 -24.24 92.00 46.78
N MET A 384 -23.62 90.93 47.27
CA MET A 384 -23.17 89.82 46.43
C MET A 384 -24.30 88.82 46.23
N GLN A 385 -24.97 88.44 47.32
CA GLN A 385 -25.98 87.39 47.29
C GLN A 385 -26.91 87.48 48.50
N THR A 386 -28.20 87.25 48.26
CA THR A 386 -29.22 87.11 49.30
C THR A 386 -29.83 85.72 49.23
N TYR A 387 -29.93 85.06 50.37
CA TYR A 387 -30.64 83.80 50.55
C TYR A 387 -31.84 84.07 51.46
N ALA A 388 -33.05 83.75 51.01
CA ALA A 388 -34.26 83.95 51.79
C ALA A 388 -35.08 82.67 51.86
N ASP A 389 -35.69 82.42 53.02
CA ASP A 389 -36.67 81.37 53.26
C ASP A 389 -37.83 81.89 54.11
N THR A 390 -38.74 81.00 54.54
CA THR A 390 -39.91 81.38 55.36
C THR A 390 -39.58 81.83 56.78
N SER A 391 -38.33 81.72 57.22
CA SER A 391 -37.83 82.07 58.55
C SER A 391 -37.08 83.40 58.55
N GLY A 392 -36.58 83.86 57.39
CA GLY A 392 -35.80 85.08 57.29
C GLY A 392 -34.98 85.21 55.99
N SER A 393 -34.11 86.21 55.97
CA SER A 393 -33.22 86.53 54.86
C SER A 393 -31.80 86.76 55.35
N LEU A 394 -30.82 86.15 54.69
CA LEU A 394 -29.39 86.32 54.91
C LEU A 394 -28.75 86.96 53.67
N THR A 395 -28.23 88.17 53.82
CA THR A 395 -27.60 88.94 52.75
C THR A 395 -26.10 89.08 53.00
N PHE A 396 -25.30 88.72 52.00
CA PHE A 396 -23.85 88.87 52.01
C PHE A 396 -23.43 90.09 51.19
N VAL A 397 -22.58 90.92 51.77
CA VAL A 397 -22.06 92.16 51.20
C VAL A 397 -20.55 92.12 51.24
N ASN A 398 -19.93 92.41 50.10
CA ASN A 398 -18.47 92.53 49.98
C ASN A 398 -18.15 93.99 49.69
N ALA A 399 -17.84 94.72 50.75
CA ALA A 399 -17.54 96.14 50.68
C ALA A 399 -16.22 96.39 51.43
N PRO A 400 -15.07 96.34 50.73
CA PRO A 400 -13.78 96.65 51.33
C PRO A 400 -13.75 98.14 51.71
N ILE A 401 -13.96 98.43 52.99
CA ILE A 401 -14.10 99.77 53.54
C ILE A 401 -13.09 99.97 54.65
N ARG A 402 -12.26 101.00 54.53
CA ARG A 402 -11.31 101.41 55.56
C ARG A 402 -11.91 102.49 56.44
N PHE A 403 -11.63 102.42 57.73
CA PHE A 403 -12.03 103.40 58.73
C PHE A 403 -10.86 103.62 59.70
N ASP A 404 -10.66 104.86 60.14
CA ASP A 404 -9.50 105.25 60.95
C ASP A 404 -9.85 105.42 62.44
N SER A 405 -11.13 105.60 62.78
CA SER A 405 -11.61 105.94 64.11
C SER A 405 -12.90 105.23 64.53
N SER A 406 -13.86 105.05 63.62
CA SER A 406 -15.10 104.32 63.91
C SER A 406 -15.82 103.86 62.65
N LEU A 407 -16.59 102.79 62.78
CA LEU A 407 -17.48 102.28 61.75
C LEU A 407 -18.83 101.94 62.38
N SER A 408 -19.92 102.45 61.82
CA SER A 408 -21.27 102.12 62.26
C SER A 408 -22.11 101.61 61.10
N ILE A 409 -22.78 100.46 61.23
CA ILE A 409 -23.60 99.89 60.18
C ILE A 409 -25.07 100.06 60.54
N TYR A 410 -25.82 100.62 59.61
CA TYR A 410 -27.24 100.88 59.72
C TYR A 410 -28.01 100.05 58.68
N VAL A 411 -29.14 99.50 59.10
CA VAL A 411 -30.04 98.75 58.24
C VAL A 411 -31.42 99.38 58.31
N ASP A 412 -32.01 99.64 57.15
CA ASP A 412 -33.44 99.91 57.05
C ASP A 412 -34.16 98.61 56.72
N VAL A 413 -35.17 98.29 57.53
CA VAL A 413 -35.97 97.08 57.38
C VAL A 413 -37.42 97.45 57.08
N THR A 414 -38.03 96.76 56.13
CA THR A 414 -39.49 96.76 55.93
C THR A 414 -40.06 95.46 56.52
N SER A 415 -40.88 95.55 57.57
CA SER A 415 -41.57 94.39 58.14
C SER A 415 -43.01 94.72 58.54
N SER A 416 -43.88 93.70 58.50
CA SER A 416 -45.27 93.78 58.99
C SER A 416 -45.43 93.31 60.45
N TYR A 417 -44.34 92.84 61.07
CA TYR A 417 -44.31 92.17 62.38
C TYR A 417 -43.06 92.59 63.18
N ASN A 418 -43.01 92.27 64.49
CA ASN A 418 -41.77 92.42 65.26
C ASN A 418 -40.68 91.54 64.63
N SER A 419 -39.58 92.14 64.17
CA SER A 419 -38.47 91.43 63.55
C SER A 419 -37.19 91.63 64.35
N VAL A 420 -36.35 90.60 64.39
CA VAL A 420 -35.01 90.66 64.97
C VAL A 420 -33.98 90.77 63.86
N VAL A 421 -33.03 91.70 64.03
CA VAL A 421 -31.96 91.95 63.06
C VAL A 421 -30.62 91.56 63.68
N TYR A 422 -29.83 90.77 62.94
CA TYR A 422 -28.46 90.40 63.32
C TYR A 422 -27.46 90.87 62.26
N GLY A 423 -26.41 91.56 62.71
CA GLY A 423 -25.24 91.90 61.90
C GLY A 423 -24.04 91.02 62.24
N TYR A 424 -23.40 90.42 61.24
CA TYR A 424 -22.19 89.62 61.40
C TYR A 424 -21.05 90.17 60.55
N VAL A 425 -19.91 90.47 61.19
CA VAL A 425 -18.66 90.73 60.47
C VAL A 425 -17.94 89.41 60.25
N LEU A 426 -17.53 89.17 59.01
CA LEU A 426 -16.76 87.99 58.60
C LEU A 426 -15.33 88.45 58.27
N ASP A 427 -14.39 88.20 59.19
CA ASP A 427 -12.96 88.51 59.01
C ASP A 427 -12.25 87.53 58.06
#